data_AF-A0A9P9AC55-F1
#
_entry.id   AF-A0A9P9AC55-F1
#
_cell.length_a   1.000
_cell.length_b   1.000
_cell.length_c   1.000
_cell.angle_alpha   90.00
_cell.angle_beta   90.00
_cell.angle_gamma   90.00
#
_symmetry.space_group_name_H-M   'P 1'
#
loop_
_entity.id
_entity.type
_entity.pdbx_description
1 polymer ?
#
loop_
_entity_poly.entity_id
_entity_poly.type
_entity_poly.pdbx_seq_one_letter_code
_entity_poly.pdbx_strand_id
1 'polypeptide(L)'
;MSTGLIARLHMPTFRAELATNQDVKDPVFLSLTISLVALVVSVLPSRFPSYQSMNTDRHFATRSDMAEYCWTVCLQLRSARYWDQISQRKWAISYALCMSAFQLGQNNQGRMFEAEAMQTARLLGVHLVSEYTGLNPVETQLRKKAFWLQFFGSM
;
A
#
# COMPACT_ATOMS: atom_id res chain seq x y z
N MET A 1 7.91 1.62 17.92
CA MET A 1 7.35 0.59 17.00
C MET A 1 7.48 1.13 15.58
N SER A 2 8.53 0.79 14.85
CA SER A 2 8.89 1.49 13.58
C SER A 2 9.25 0.55 12.43
N THR A 3 9.03 -0.76 12.56
CA THR A 3 9.47 -1.78 11.60
C THR A 3 8.35 -2.37 10.72
N GLY A 4 7.07 -2.08 11.01
CA GLY A 4 5.91 -2.69 10.31
C GLY A 4 5.59 -2.15 8.91
N LEU A 5 6.24 -1.07 8.47
CA LEU A 5 5.99 -0.46 7.16
C LEU A 5 6.64 -1.26 6.01
N ILE A 6 7.81 -1.85 6.26
CA ILE A 6 8.68 -2.50 5.26
C ILE A 6 8.30 -3.97 5.00
N ALA A 7 7.47 -4.58 5.84
CA ALA A 7 7.17 -6.01 5.75
C ALA A 7 6.34 -6.42 4.51
N ARG A 8 5.80 -5.47 3.75
CA ARG A 8 4.83 -5.72 2.67
C ARG A 8 5.46 -5.97 1.30
N LEU A 9 6.76 -5.70 1.15
CA LEU A 9 7.43 -5.64 -0.16
C LEU A 9 8.64 -6.57 -0.21
N HIS A 10 8.95 -7.03 -1.41
CA HIS A 10 10.27 -7.56 -1.71
C HIS A 10 11.20 -6.38 -2.05
N MET A 11 11.95 -5.91 -1.05
CA MET A 11 12.79 -4.72 -1.15
C MET A 11 13.77 -4.71 -2.33
N PRO A 12 14.45 -5.83 -2.70
CA PRO A 12 15.31 -5.85 -3.88
C PRO A 12 14.55 -5.52 -5.17
N THR A 13 13.37 -6.13 -5.38
CA THR A 13 12.54 -5.86 -6.56
C THR A 13 12.06 -4.42 -6.57
N PHE A 14 11.58 -3.91 -5.43
CA PHE A 14 11.11 -2.52 -5.35
C PHE A 14 12.21 -1.51 -5.70
N ARG A 15 13.43 -1.70 -5.17
CA ARG A 15 14.57 -0.82 -5.46
C ARG A 15 15.00 -0.90 -6.93
N ALA A 16 14.99 -2.09 -7.52
CA ALA A 16 15.31 -2.27 -8.93
C ALA A 16 14.29 -1.55 -9.82
N GLU A 17 13.00 -1.72 -9.55
CA GLU A 17 11.92 -1.06 -10.30
C GLU A 17 11.95 0.47 -10.17
N LEU A 18 12.26 0.97 -8.96
CA LEU A 18 12.45 2.41 -8.75
C LEU A 18 13.67 2.93 -9.52
N ALA A 19 14.78 2.19 -9.55
CA ALA A 19 15.97 2.58 -10.30
C ALA A 19 15.74 2.59 -11.82
N THR A 20 14.79 1.80 -12.33
CA THR A 20 14.43 1.79 -13.75
C THR A 20 13.28 2.73 -14.10
N ASN A 21 12.87 3.62 -13.18
CA ASN A 21 11.73 4.54 -13.32
C ASN A 21 10.44 3.81 -13.75
N GLN A 22 10.19 2.65 -13.15
CA GLN A 22 9.03 1.83 -13.49
C GLN A 22 7.70 2.52 -13.13
N ASP A 23 7.74 3.48 -12.21
CA ASP A 23 6.61 4.31 -11.78
C ASP A 23 6.06 5.19 -12.92
N VAL A 24 6.88 5.53 -13.91
CA VAL A 24 6.43 6.25 -15.11
C VAL A 24 5.65 5.34 -16.08
N LYS A 25 5.90 4.03 -16.03
CA LYS A 25 5.41 3.05 -17.02
C LYS A 25 4.29 2.15 -16.50
N ASP A 26 4.31 1.85 -15.20
CA ASP A 26 3.37 0.95 -14.54
C ASP A 26 2.54 1.71 -13.51
N PRO A 27 1.25 1.99 -13.80
CA PRO A 27 0.38 2.71 -12.87
C PRO A 27 0.13 1.96 -11.56
N VAL A 28 0.28 0.63 -11.54
CA VAL A 28 0.18 -0.16 -10.29
C VAL A 28 1.42 0.06 -9.44
N PHE A 29 2.61 0.11 -10.03
CA PHE A 29 3.83 0.41 -9.29
C PHE A 29 3.87 1.87 -8.80
N LEU A 30 3.36 2.82 -9.59
CA LEU A 30 3.16 4.20 -9.14
C LEU A 30 2.18 4.27 -7.96
N SER A 31 1.03 3.61 -8.07
CA SER A 31 0.04 3.52 -6.98
C SER A 31 0.64 2.90 -5.72
N LEU A 32 1.49 1.89 -5.86
CA LEU A 32 2.21 1.29 -4.74
C LEU A 32 3.10 2.32 -4.05
N THR A 33 3.89 3.07 -4.80
CA THR A 33 4.77 4.11 -4.25
C THR A 33 3.96 5.20 -3.53
N ILE A 34 2.87 5.69 -4.13
CA ILE A 34 2.00 6.71 -3.54
C ILE A 34 1.29 6.20 -2.29
N SER A 35 0.82 4.96 -2.27
CA SER A 35 0.19 4.36 -1.09
C SER A 35 1.16 4.22 0.09
N LEU A 36 2.44 3.95 -0.18
CA LEU A 36 3.49 3.92 0.83
C LEU A 36 3.76 5.32 1.39
N VAL A 37 3.76 6.35 0.54
CA VAL A 37 3.87 7.75 0.97
C VAL A 37 2.72 8.12 1.90
N ALA A 38 1.48 7.81 1.53
CA ALA A 38 0.30 8.05 2.38
C ALA A 38 0.47 7.40 3.76
N LEU A 39 0.90 6.15 3.78
CA LEU A 39 1.13 5.39 5.00
C LEU A 39 2.26 5.97 5.85
N VAL A 40 3.40 6.32 5.26
CA VAL A 40 4.56 6.92 5.97
C VAL A 40 4.15 8.22 6.64
N VAL A 41 3.50 9.13 5.90
CA VAL A 41 3.05 10.43 6.42
C VAL A 41 2.00 10.26 7.52
N SER A 42 1.15 9.24 7.42
CA SER A 42 0.17 8.94 8.44
C SER A 42 0.83 8.42 9.72
N VAL A 43 1.75 7.47 9.62
CA VAL A 43 2.38 6.76 10.76
C VAL A 43 3.49 7.56 11.44
N LEU A 44 4.16 8.47 10.72
CA LEU A 44 5.29 9.25 11.24
C LEU A 44 4.97 10.75 11.32
N PRO A 45 4.05 11.20 12.21
CA PRO A 45 3.62 12.59 12.28
C PRO A 45 4.77 13.56 12.59
N SER A 46 5.76 13.13 13.38
CA SER A 46 6.93 13.94 13.73
C SER A 46 7.86 14.26 12.55
N ARG A 47 7.78 13.48 11.46
CA ARG A 47 8.59 13.70 10.25
C ARG A 47 7.91 14.66 9.26
N PHE A 48 6.61 14.88 9.40
CA PHE A 48 5.84 15.68 8.46
C PHE A 48 6.34 17.13 8.30
N PRO A 49 6.73 17.86 9.37
CA PRO A 49 7.31 19.19 9.20
C PRO A 49 8.57 19.22 8.34
N SER A 50 9.38 18.16 8.38
CA SER A 50 10.56 18.02 7.52
C SER A 50 10.19 17.74 6.06
N TYR A 51 9.07 17.09 5.78
CA TYR A 51 8.58 16.90 4.41
C TYR A 51 7.98 18.19 3.86
N GLN A 52 7.28 18.96 4.70
CA GLN A 52 6.77 20.29 4.33
C GLN A 52 7.90 21.27 4.03
N SER A 53 9.00 21.25 4.77
CA SER A 53 10.13 22.17 4.53
C SER A 53 10.90 21.86 3.24
N MET A 54 10.85 20.61 2.76
CA MET A 54 11.44 20.22 1.47
C MET A 54 10.61 20.69 0.26
N ASN A 55 9.34 21.06 0.47
CA ASN A 55 8.45 21.50 -0.59
C ASN A 55 8.21 23.01 -0.51
N THR A 56 8.76 23.76 -1.46
CA THR A 56 8.77 25.23 -1.46
C THR A 56 7.36 25.83 -1.53
N ASP A 57 6.42 25.12 -2.14
CA ASP A 57 5.06 25.62 -2.40
C ASP A 57 4.07 25.32 -1.26
N ARG A 58 4.47 24.52 -0.25
CA ARG A 58 3.61 24.08 0.87
C ARG A 58 2.22 23.61 0.43
N HIS A 59 2.14 22.80 -0.63
CA HIS A 59 0.88 22.30 -1.21
C HIS A 59 -0.07 21.61 -0.20
N PHE A 60 0.45 21.10 0.93
CA PHE A 60 -0.35 20.41 1.96
C PHE A 60 -0.17 21.06 3.32
N ALA A 61 -1.25 21.59 3.90
CA ALA A 61 -1.23 22.23 5.21
C ALA A 61 -1.10 21.20 6.35
N THR A 62 -1.73 20.04 6.18
CA THR A 62 -1.71 18.94 7.15
C THR A 62 -1.28 17.61 6.54
N ARG A 63 -0.84 16.68 7.41
CA ARG A 63 -0.55 15.30 7.00
C ARG A 63 -1.78 14.57 6.47
N SER A 64 -2.97 14.96 6.95
CA SER A 64 -4.25 14.43 6.48
C SER A 64 -4.48 14.85 5.02
N ASP A 65 -4.25 16.12 4.69
CA ASP A 65 -4.42 16.65 3.32
C ASP A 65 -3.51 15.89 2.34
N MET A 66 -2.24 15.68 2.73
CA MET A 66 -1.29 14.93 1.91
C MET A 66 -1.71 13.46 1.73
N ALA A 67 -2.17 12.81 2.79
CA ALA A 67 -2.63 11.43 2.72
C ALA A 67 -3.90 11.29 1.87
N GLU A 68 -4.87 12.18 2.04
CA GLU A 68 -6.12 12.20 1.26
C GLU A 68 -5.86 12.46 -0.23
N TYR A 69 -4.91 13.35 -0.54
CA TYR A 69 -4.43 13.52 -1.91
C TYR A 69 -3.82 12.23 -2.47
N CYS A 70 -2.95 11.56 -1.71
CA CYS A 70 -2.38 10.28 -2.13
C CYS A 70 -3.45 9.20 -2.35
N TRP A 71 -4.47 9.15 -1.50
CA TRP A 71 -5.60 8.22 -1.67
C TRP A 71 -6.35 8.51 -2.97
N THR A 72 -6.66 9.78 -3.22
CA THR A 72 -7.33 10.23 -4.45
C THR A 72 -6.55 9.83 -5.69
N VAL A 73 -5.23 10.09 -5.71
CA VAL A 73 -4.38 9.73 -6.85
C VAL A 73 -4.35 8.21 -7.06
N CYS A 74 -4.19 7.42 -5.99
CA CYS A 74 -4.25 5.96 -6.09
C CYS A 74 -5.58 5.44 -6.66
N LEU A 75 -6.71 6.09 -6.34
CA LEU A 75 -8.02 5.75 -6.91
C LEU A 75 -8.10 6.14 -8.40
N GLN A 76 -7.59 7.31 -8.77
CA GLN A 76 -7.59 7.80 -10.16
C GLN A 76 -6.67 7.00 -11.09
N LEU A 77 -5.59 6.42 -10.56
CA LEU A 77 -4.68 5.54 -11.33
C LEU A 77 -5.31 4.19 -11.70
N ARG A 78 -6.50 3.87 -11.17
CA ARG A 78 -7.21 2.63 -11.51
C ARG A 78 -7.86 2.77 -12.88
N SER A 79 -7.39 1.97 -13.84
CA SER A 79 -8.07 1.85 -15.13
C SER A 79 -9.38 1.05 -15.01
N ALA A 80 -10.23 1.11 -16.03
CA ALA A 80 -11.44 0.27 -16.11
C ALA A 80 -11.13 -1.24 -16.01
N ARG A 81 -9.89 -1.64 -16.33
CA ARG A 81 -9.38 -3.02 -16.29
C ARG A 81 -8.58 -3.32 -15.02
N TYR A 82 -8.63 -2.44 -14.02
CA TYR A 82 -7.84 -2.60 -12.80
C TYR A 82 -8.16 -3.91 -12.07
N TRP A 83 -9.36 -4.46 -12.20
CA TRP A 83 -9.73 -5.71 -11.53
C TRP A 83 -9.51 -6.98 -12.37
N ASP A 84 -9.13 -6.86 -13.66
CA ASP A 84 -8.90 -8.01 -14.55
C ASP A 84 -7.79 -8.94 -14.04
N GLN A 85 -6.78 -8.38 -13.36
CA GLN A 85 -5.66 -9.14 -12.81
C GLN A 85 -5.47 -8.82 -11.33
N ILE A 86 -5.72 -9.81 -10.48
CA ILE A 86 -5.41 -9.71 -9.06
C ILE A 86 -3.90 -9.93 -8.84
N SER A 87 -3.28 -9.13 -7.98
CA SER A 87 -1.86 -9.25 -7.68
C SER A 87 -1.54 -8.86 -6.24
N GLN A 88 -0.41 -9.38 -5.74
CA GLN A 88 0.12 -9.04 -4.42
C GLN A 88 0.36 -7.53 -4.24
N ARG A 89 0.69 -6.80 -5.32
CA ARG A 89 0.85 -5.34 -5.29
C ARG A 89 -0.47 -4.63 -5.00
N LYS A 90 -1.56 -5.05 -5.65
CA LYS A 90 -2.89 -4.46 -5.44
C LYS A 90 -3.35 -4.66 -4.00
N TRP A 91 -3.08 -5.83 -3.43
CA TRP A 91 -3.31 -6.08 -2.00
C TRP A 91 -2.46 -5.14 -1.11
N ALA A 92 -1.17 -4.98 -1.43
CA ALA A 92 -0.29 -4.12 -0.64
C ALA A 92 -0.73 -2.64 -0.70
N ILE A 93 -1.20 -2.16 -1.85
CA ILE A 93 -1.78 -0.82 -2.04
C ILE A 93 -3.00 -0.64 -1.13
N SER A 94 -4.02 -1.49 -1.28
CA SER A 94 -5.27 -1.37 -0.52
C SER A 94 -5.02 -1.47 0.99
N TYR A 95 -4.12 -2.36 1.41
CA TYR A 95 -3.74 -2.50 2.82
C TYR A 95 -2.96 -1.28 3.34
N ALA A 96 -2.08 -0.66 2.53
CA ALA A 96 -1.39 0.57 2.92
C ALA A 96 -2.36 1.76 3.05
N LEU A 97 -3.31 1.90 2.13
CA LEU A 97 -4.38 2.92 2.19
C LEU A 97 -5.26 2.74 3.43
N CYS A 98 -5.65 1.49 3.72
CA CYS A 98 -6.40 1.13 4.93
C CYS A 98 -5.69 1.59 6.21
N MET A 99 -4.43 1.19 6.39
CA MET A 99 -3.65 1.56 7.57
C MET A 99 -3.41 3.07 7.67
N SER A 100 -3.21 3.74 6.53
CA SER A 100 -3.10 5.20 6.47
C SER A 100 -4.37 5.89 6.98
N ALA A 101 -5.54 5.43 6.52
CA ALA A 101 -6.83 5.98 6.94
C ALA A 101 -7.10 5.78 8.43
N PHE A 102 -6.86 4.58 8.97
CA PHE A 102 -7.02 4.32 10.40
C PHE A 102 -6.07 5.17 11.26
N GLN A 103 -4.82 5.34 10.83
CA GLN A 103 -3.85 6.15 11.55
C GLN A 103 -4.19 7.67 11.56
N LEU A 104 -5.08 8.10 10.67
CA LEU A 104 -5.63 9.45 10.61
C LEU A 104 -7.02 9.56 11.25
N GLY A 105 -7.56 8.47 11.79
CA GLY A 105 -8.91 8.44 12.38
C GLY A 105 -10.05 8.40 11.35
N GLN A 106 -9.74 8.20 10.07
CA GLN A 106 -10.73 8.13 8.97
C GLN A 106 -11.36 6.74 8.89
N ASN A 107 -12.14 6.38 9.91
CA ASN A 107 -12.63 5.01 10.12
C ASN A 107 -13.45 4.46 8.94
N ASN A 108 -14.42 5.23 8.42
CA ASN A 108 -15.28 4.76 7.34
C ASN A 108 -14.47 4.48 6.06
N GLN A 109 -13.56 5.38 5.71
CA GLN A 109 -12.65 5.22 4.57
C GLN A 109 -11.72 4.02 4.78
N GLY A 110 -11.17 3.89 5.99
CA GLY A 110 -10.33 2.75 6.39
C GLY A 110 -11.05 1.42 6.22
N ARG A 111 -12.32 1.32 6.64
CA ARG A 111 -13.15 0.11 6.46
C ARG A 111 -13.37 -0.25 4.99
N MET A 112 -13.53 0.73 4.10
CA MET A 112 -13.67 0.45 2.66
C MET A 112 -12.37 -0.09 2.06
N PHE A 113 -11.24 0.51 2.40
CA PHE A 113 -9.93 0.00 1.97
C PHE A 113 -9.58 -1.35 2.61
N GLU A 114 -10.02 -1.58 3.84
CA GLU A 114 -9.89 -2.87 4.53
C GLU A 114 -10.66 -3.97 3.80
N ALA A 115 -11.92 -3.71 3.45
CA ALA A 115 -12.74 -4.65 2.69
C ALA A 115 -12.08 -5.00 1.34
N GLU A 116 -11.55 -3.99 0.63
CA GLU A 116 -10.81 -4.19 -0.62
C GLU A 116 -9.56 -5.07 -0.43
N ALA A 117 -8.77 -4.80 0.63
CA ALA A 117 -7.60 -5.60 0.96
C ALA A 117 -7.98 -7.05 1.29
N MET A 118 -9.04 -7.27 2.08
CA MET A 118 -9.53 -8.60 2.42
C MET A 118 -9.99 -9.38 1.19
N GLN A 119 -10.75 -8.75 0.28
CA GLN A 119 -11.20 -9.43 -0.94
C GLN A 119 -10.02 -9.75 -1.87
N THR A 120 -9.07 -8.82 -2.02
CA THR A 120 -7.87 -9.06 -2.83
C THR A 120 -7.03 -10.21 -2.25
N ALA A 121 -6.85 -10.25 -0.92
CA ALA A 121 -6.15 -11.34 -0.22
C ALA A 121 -6.85 -12.69 -0.44
N ARG A 122 -8.18 -12.71 -0.38
CA ARG A 122 -8.98 -13.91 -0.63
C ARG A 122 -8.81 -14.41 -2.06
N LEU A 123 -8.88 -13.52 -3.04
CA LEU A 123 -8.69 -13.84 -4.46
C LEU A 123 -7.26 -14.32 -4.78
N LEU A 124 -6.26 -13.87 -4.02
CA LEU A 124 -4.89 -14.39 -4.08
C LEU A 124 -4.71 -15.75 -3.38
N GLY A 125 -5.76 -16.30 -2.76
CA GLY A 125 -5.67 -17.56 -2.04
C GLY A 125 -4.69 -17.50 -0.87
N VAL A 126 -4.44 -16.33 -0.25
CA VAL A 126 -3.41 -16.23 0.82
C VAL A 126 -3.72 -17.12 2.03
N HIS A 127 -4.99 -17.50 2.20
CA HIS A 127 -5.49 -18.38 3.27
C HIS A 127 -5.40 -19.88 2.93
N LEU A 128 -5.02 -20.25 1.70
CA LEU A 128 -4.97 -21.62 1.22
C LEU A 128 -3.53 -21.99 0.87
N VAL A 129 -2.87 -22.80 1.70
CA VAL A 129 -1.49 -23.24 1.45
C VAL A 129 -1.37 -24.04 0.14
N SER A 130 -2.44 -24.72 -0.28
CA SER A 130 -2.49 -25.45 -1.56
C SER A 130 -2.26 -24.53 -2.78
N GLU A 131 -2.73 -23.28 -2.72
CA GLU A 131 -2.59 -22.27 -3.77
C GLU A 131 -1.15 -21.75 -3.92
N TYR A 132 -0.24 -22.20 -3.05
CA TYR A 132 1.17 -21.78 -3.10
C TYR A 132 2.01 -22.71 -3.97
N THR A 133 1.46 -23.85 -4.38
CA THR A 133 2.12 -24.82 -5.22
C THR A 133 2.48 -24.19 -6.57
N GLY A 134 3.76 -24.24 -6.96
CA GLY A 134 4.24 -23.66 -8.21
C GLY A 134 4.50 -22.14 -8.18
N LEU A 135 4.24 -21.46 -7.05
CA LEU A 135 4.65 -20.07 -6.88
C LEU A 135 6.16 -19.96 -6.72
N ASN A 136 6.72 -18.84 -7.18
CA ASN A 136 8.10 -18.54 -6.86
C ASN A 136 8.28 -18.27 -5.34
N PRO A 137 9.49 -18.43 -4.80
CA PRO A 137 9.74 -18.25 -3.37
C PRO A 137 9.38 -16.84 -2.85
N VAL A 138 9.57 -15.80 -3.67
CA VAL A 138 9.27 -14.41 -3.28
C VAL A 138 7.77 -14.22 -3.08
N GLU A 139 6.97 -14.60 -4.07
CA GLU A 139 5.51 -14.51 -4.01
C GLU A 139 4.95 -15.35 -2.85
N THR A 140 5.50 -16.55 -2.63
CA THR A 140 5.14 -17.40 -1.49
C THR A 140 5.34 -16.67 -0.16
N GLN A 141 6.50 -16.03 0.04
CA GLN A 141 6.78 -15.29 1.27
C GLN A 141 5.92 -14.04 1.40
N LEU A 142 5.63 -13.34 0.30
CA LEU A 142 4.74 -12.18 0.33
C LEU A 142 3.31 -12.58 0.71
N ARG A 143 2.77 -13.68 0.18
CA ARG A 143 1.44 -14.19 0.56
C ARG A 143 1.37 -14.63 2.02
N LYS A 144 2.41 -15.30 2.54
CA LYS A 144 2.51 -15.61 3.98
C LYS A 144 2.47 -14.35 4.84
N LYS A 145 3.23 -13.32 4.48
CA LYS A 145 3.20 -12.05 5.21
C LYS A 145 1.85 -11.36 5.10
N ALA A 146 1.21 -11.39 3.93
CA ALA A 146 -0.12 -10.84 3.73
C ALA A 146 -1.17 -11.52 4.62
N PHE A 147 -1.14 -12.85 4.71
CA PHE A 147 -1.99 -13.61 5.62
C PHE A 147 -1.85 -13.12 7.06
N TRP A 148 -0.62 -13.04 7.58
CA TRP A 148 -0.39 -12.61 8.95
C TRP A 148 -0.77 -11.15 9.21
N LEU A 149 -0.48 -10.25 8.26
CA LEU A 149 -0.87 -8.85 8.34
C LEU A 149 -2.39 -8.64 8.29
N GLN A 150 -3.10 -9.48 7.53
CA GLN A 150 -4.56 -9.44 7.46
C GLN A 150 -5.21 -10.01 8.72
N PHE A 151 -4.58 -11.01 9.37
CA PHE A 151 -5.11 -11.65 10.56
C PHE A 151 -4.84 -10.85 11.84
N PHE A 152 -3.65 -10.25 11.96
CA PHE A 152 -3.24 -9.51 13.17
C PHE A 152 -3.23 -7.99 13.03
N GLY A 153 -3.35 -7.44 11.82
CA GLY A 153 -3.34 -5.99 11.59
C GLY A 153 -4.71 -5.32 11.66
N SER A 154 -5.80 -6.09 11.73
CA SER A 154 -7.19 -5.61 11.82
C SER A 154 -7.80 -5.75 13.23
N MET A 155 -7.00 -6.16 14.23
CA MET A 155 -7.33 -6.11 15.66
C MET A 155 -6.60 -4.94 16.30
#